data_AF-A0A0W1R7E4-F1
#
_entry.id   AF-A0A0W1R7E4-F1
#
_cell.length_a   1.000
_cell.length_b   1.000
_cell.length_c   1.000
_cell.angle_alpha   90.00
_cell.angle_beta   90.00
_cell.angle_gamma   90.00
#
_symmetry.space_group_name_H-M   'P 1'
#
loop_
_entity.id
_entity.type
_entity.pdbx_description
1 polymer ?
#
loop_
_entity_poly.entity_id
_entity_poly.type
_entity_poly.pdbx_seq_one_letter_code
_entity_poly.pdbx_strand_id
1 'polypeptide(L)'
;MERLYLYNGALAVLGLSFLFNSGATIAGGDVDIISILFLLSGGGMVLGAVYESLRTDPAEFTISAGALMVIVGGACLSFVAIVLDIVTTA
;
A
#
# COMPACT_ATOMS: atom_id res chain seq x y z
N MET A 1 -2.03 16.99 11.45
CA MET A 1 -1.13 16.00 12.10
C MET A 1 -1.57 14.56 11.83
N GLU A 2 -2.55 13.99 12.56
CA GLU A 2 -2.85 12.54 12.50
C GLU A 2 -3.32 12.04 11.13
N ARG A 3 -4.05 12.87 10.37
CA ARG A 3 -4.68 12.47 9.11
C ARG A 3 -3.68 12.22 7.97
N LEU A 4 -2.60 13.01 7.91
CA LEU A 4 -1.54 12.85 6.92
C LEU A 4 -0.78 11.55 7.15
N TYR A 5 -0.40 11.27 8.41
CA TYR A 5 0.29 10.03 8.76
C TYR A 5 -0.60 8.80 8.58
N LEU A 6 -1.90 8.88 8.93
CA LEU A 6 -2.84 7.79 8.67
C LEU A 6 -2.98 7.51 7.17
N TYR A 7 -3.11 8.55 6.36
CA TYR A 7 -3.24 8.43 4.91
C TYR A 7 -1.98 7.84 4.27
N ASN A 8 -0.80 8.39 4.57
CA ASN A 8 0.47 7.90 4.03
C ASN A 8 0.81 6.49 4.55
N GLY A 9 0.52 6.21 5.83
CA GLY A 9 0.68 4.87 6.39
C GLY A 9 -0.22 3.84 5.69
N ALA A 10 -1.48 4.18 5.44
CA ALA A 10 -2.40 3.32 4.71
C ALA A 10 -1.97 3.12 3.24
N LEU A 11 -1.49 4.16 2.57
CA LEU A 11 -0.90 4.04 1.22
C LEU A 11 0.33 3.13 1.21
N ALA A 12 1.21 3.25 2.20
CA ALA A 12 2.38 2.39 2.31
C ALA A 12 1.98 0.92 2.52
N VAL A 13 0.96 0.64 3.35
CA VAL A 13 0.42 -0.72 3.54
C VAL A 13 -0.18 -1.26 2.25
N LEU A 14 -0.97 -0.46 1.52
CA LEU A 14 -1.50 -0.86 0.21
C LEU A 14 -0.38 -1.16 -0.79
N GLY A 15 0.62 -0.29 -0.87
CA GLY A 15 1.76 -0.49 -1.75
C GLY A 15 2.56 -1.75 -1.41
N LEU A 16 2.82 -1.98 -0.12
CA LEU A 16 3.46 -3.22 0.37
C LEU A 16 2.64 -4.46 0.04
N SER A 17 1.31 -4.36 0.06
CA SER A 17 0.42 -5.46 -0.31
C SER A 17 0.61 -5.88 -1.77
N PHE A 18 0.73 -4.90 -2.66
CA PHE A 18 0.99 -5.15 -4.08
C PHE A 18 2.39 -5.71 -4.33
N LEU A 19 3.38 -5.18 -3.61
CA LEU A 19 4.76 -5.69 -3.63
C LEU A 19 4.84 -7.14 -3.14
N PHE A 20 4.12 -7.51 -2.08
CA PHE A 20 4.08 -8.88 -1.57
C PHE A 20 3.48 -9.83 -2.60
N ASN A 21 2.32 -9.47 -3.15
CA ASN A 21 1.65 -10.30 -4.15
C ASN A 21 2.51 -10.49 -5.42
N SER A 22 3.07 -9.41 -5.96
CA SER A 22 3.96 -9.49 -7.12
C SER A 22 5.28 -10.20 -6.80
N GLY A 23 5.81 -10.02 -5.60
CA GLY A 23 7.06 -10.64 -5.17
C GLY A 23 6.94 -12.16 -5.12
N ALA A 24 5.81 -12.66 -4.63
CA ALA A 24 5.51 -14.09 -4.60
C ALA A 24 5.42 -14.69 -6.02
N THR A 25 4.72 -14.04 -6.96
CA THR A 25 4.63 -14.51 -8.36
C THR A 25 5.98 -14.51 -9.07
N ILE A 26 6.75 -13.42 -8.93
CA ILE A 26 8.07 -13.30 -9.55
C ILE A 26 9.04 -14.34 -8.95
N ALA A 27 9.02 -14.56 -7.63
CA ALA A 27 9.87 -15.56 -6.99
C ALA A 27 9.52 -17.00 -7.41
N GLY A 28 8.25 -17.25 -7.75
CA GLY A 28 7.80 -18.51 -8.34
C GLY A 28 8.23 -18.74 -9.79
N GLY A 29 8.84 -17.73 -10.44
CA GLY A 29 9.29 -17.78 -11.84
C GLY A 29 8.25 -17.32 -12.86
N ASP A 30 7.03 -17.00 -12.43
CA ASP A 30 5.93 -16.55 -13.28
C ASP A 30 5.90 -15.02 -13.36
N VAL A 31 6.79 -14.49 -14.20
CA VAL A 31 6.87 -13.04 -14.50
C VAL A 31 5.94 -12.72 -15.66
N ASP A 32 4.75 -12.24 -15.33
CA ASP A 32 3.79 -11.68 -16.30
C ASP A 32 3.71 -10.15 -16.19
N ILE A 33 3.15 -9.51 -17.23
CA ILE A 33 2.94 -8.07 -17.27
C ILE A 33 2.11 -7.55 -16.10
N ILE A 34 1.15 -8.36 -15.62
CA ILE A 34 0.33 -8.00 -14.45
C ILE A 34 1.23 -7.89 -13.21
N SER A 35 2.10 -8.87 -12.95
CA SER A 35 3.03 -8.85 -11.82
C SER A 35 3.94 -7.61 -11.87
N ILE A 36 4.48 -7.27 -13.04
CA ILE A 36 5.33 -6.06 -13.20
C ILE A 36 4.54 -4.78 -12.89
N LEU A 37 3.28 -4.68 -13.32
CA LEU A 37 2.43 -3.53 -13.00
C LEU A 37 2.16 -3.41 -11.50
N PHE A 38 1.91 -4.53 -10.82
CA PHE A 38 1.75 -4.57 -9.36
C PHE A 38 3.05 -4.17 -8.63
N LEU A 39 4.20 -4.63 -9.11
CA LEU A 39 5.50 -4.26 -8.55
C LEU A 39 5.75 -2.75 -8.65
N LEU A 40 5.55 -2.17 -9.84
CA LEU A 40 5.79 -0.75 -10.09
C LEU A 40 4.77 0.14 -9.36
N SER A 41 3.50 -0.23 -9.37
CA SER A 41 2.45 0.52 -8.66
C SER A 41 2.64 0.46 -7.15
N GLY A 42 2.94 -0.72 -6.60
CA GLY A 42 3.24 -0.90 -5.18
C GLY A 42 4.46 -0.11 -4.75
N GLY A 43 5.56 -0.22 -5.49
CA GLY A 43 6.78 0.55 -5.24
C GLY A 43 6.55 2.07 -5.31
N GLY A 44 5.84 2.54 -6.33
CA GLY A 44 5.48 3.95 -6.49
C GLY A 44 4.62 4.47 -5.34
N MET A 45 3.64 3.69 -4.88
CA MET A 45 2.80 4.05 -3.72
C MET A 45 3.62 4.17 -2.43
N VAL A 46 4.51 3.22 -2.14
CA VAL A 46 5.35 3.25 -0.94
C VAL A 46 6.30 4.45 -0.98
N LEU A 47 7.02 4.64 -2.08
CA LEU A 47 7.97 5.75 -2.23
C LEU A 47 7.25 7.11 -2.19
N GLY A 48 6.10 7.22 -2.85
CA GLY A 48 5.27 8.41 -2.82
C GLY A 48 4.78 8.74 -1.42
N ALA A 49 4.27 7.75 -0.67
CA ALA A 49 3.81 7.94 0.70
C ALA A 49 4.94 8.39 1.64
N VAL A 50 6.13 7.80 1.53
CA VAL A 50 7.31 8.21 2.31
C VAL A 50 7.72 9.63 1.97
N TYR A 51 7.78 9.95 0.68
CA TYR A 51 8.18 11.27 0.19
C TYR A 51 7.20 12.36 0.64
N GLU A 52 5.91 12.14 0.44
CA GLU A 52 4.84 13.05 0.86
C GLU A 52 4.88 13.25 2.37
N SER A 53 5.15 12.19 3.13
CA SER A 53 5.24 12.26 4.59
C SER A 53 6.44 13.05 5.10
N LEU A 54 7.52 13.16 4.32
CA LEU A 54 8.72 13.93 4.67
C LEU A 54 8.63 15.39 4.21
N ARG A 55 7.90 15.65 3.12
CA ARG A 55 7.93 16.96 2.44
C ARG A 55 6.69 17.81 2.68
N THR A 56 5.56 17.20 3.01
CA THR A 56 4.28 17.91 3.19
C THR A 56 4.09 18.33 4.64
N ASP A 57 3.72 19.59 4.85
CA ASP A 57 3.34 20.06 6.18
C ASP A 57 2.01 19.42 6.61
N PRO A 58 1.96 18.73 7.76
CA PRO A 58 0.76 18.07 8.26
C PRO A 58 -0.40 19.01 8.65
N ALA A 59 -0.17 20.33 8.70
CA ALA A 59 -1.21 21.34 8.90
C ALA A 59 -1.90 21.76 7.59
N GLU A 60 -1.20 21.64 6.45
CA GLU A 60 -1.74 21.98 5.13
C GLU A 60 -2.46 20.81 4.46
N PHE A 61 -2.25 19.59 4.96
CA PHE A 61 -2.87 18.39 4.40
C PHE A 61 -4.37 18.36 4.63
N THR A 62 -5.12 18.46 3.53
CA THR A 62 -6.56 18.30 3.51
C THR A 62 -6.96 17.12 2.64
N ILE A 63 -7.81 16.27 3.19
CA ILE A 63 -8.44 15.15 2.48
C ILE A 63 -9.88 15.08 2.97
N SER A 64 -10.79 14.53 2.16
CA SER A 64 -12.14 14.22 2.64
C SER A 64 -12.09 13.07 3.65
N ALA A 65 -12.93 13.12 4.69
CA ALA A 65 -13.04 12.04 5.68
C ALA A 65 -13.46 10.71 5.01
N GLY A 66 -14.34 10.77 4.00
CA GLY A 66 -14.76 9.59 3.24
C GLY A 66 -13.62 8.95 2.45
N ALA A 67 -12.79 9.76 1.79
CA ALA A 67 -11.62 9.25 1.05
C ALA A 67 -10.59 8.62 2.00
N LEU A 68 -10.36 9.23 3.16
CA LEU A 68 -9.46 8.69 4.17
C LEU A 68 -9.97 7.34 4.72
N MET A 69 -11.27 7.23 5.00
CA MET A 69 -11.91 5.96 5.42
C MET A 69 -11.74 4.86 4.37
N VAL A 70 -11.93 5.16 3.08
CA VAL A 70 -11.77 4.19 2.00
C VAL A 70 -10.33 3.69 1.90
N ILE A 71 -9.36 4.57 2.01
CA ILE A 71 -7.94 4.20 1.88
C ILE A 71 -7.47 3.40 3.10
N VAL A 72 -7.84 3.83 4.31
CA VAL A 72 -7.53 3.10 5.54
C VAL A 72 -8.23 1.74 5.55
N GLY A 73 -9.53 1.70 5.22
CA GLY A 73 -10.29 0.47 5.15
C GLY A 73 -9.73 -0.51 4.10
N GLY A 74 -9.36 0.00 2.92
CA GLY A 74 -8.69 -0.76 1.89
C GLY A 74 -7.36 -1.34 2.37
N ALA A 75 -6.52 -0.52 3.01
CA ALA A 75 -5.25 -0.95 3.58
C ALA A 75 -5.43 -2.06 4.63
N CYS A 76 -6.41 -1.93 5.52
CA CYS A 76 -6.72 -2.96 6.50
C CYS A 76 -7.16 -4.27 5.83
N LEU A 77 -8.05 -4.20 4.83
CA LEU A 77 -8.51 -5.39 4.11
C LEU A 77 -7.38 -6.07 3.34
N SER A 78 -6.52 -5.29 2.66
CA SER A 78 -5.35 -5.83 1.98
C SER A 78 -4.36 -6.48 2.95
N PHE A 79 -4.14 -5.87 4.11
CA PHE A 79 -3.30 -6.46 5.15
C PHE A 79 -3.88 -7.78 5.68
N VAL A 80 -5.18 -7.82 5.96
CA VAL A 80 -5.88 -9.05 6.37
C VAL A 80 -5.76 -10.12 5.30
N ALA A 81 -5.90 -9.76 4.03
CA ALA A 81 -5.75 -10.71 2.92
C ALA A 81 -4.34 -11.32 2.86
N ILE A 82 -3.29 -10.51 3.04
CA ILE A 82 -1.90 -11.02 3.11
C ILE A 82 -1.71 -11.95 4.30
N VAL A 83 -2.17 -11.54 5.49
CA VAL A 83 -2.03 -12.38 6.69
C VAL A 83 -2.75 -13.70 6.50
N LEU A 84 -3.96 -13.67 5.92
CA LEU A 84 -4.70 -14.88 5.60
C LEU A 84 -3.95 -15.75 4.60
N ASP A 85 -3.45 -15.18 3.50
CA ASP A 85 -2.67 -15.87 2.48
C ASP A 85 -1.42 -16.55 3.07
N ILE A 86 -0.67 -15.85 3.93
CA ILE A 86 0.48 -16.40 4.65
C ILE A 86 0.04 -17.58 5.52
N VAL A 87 -1.04 -17.44 6.30
CA VAL A 87 -1.51 -18.50 7.20
C VAL A 87 -2.05 -19.71 6.45
N THR A 88 -2.64 -19.53 5.27
CA THR A 88 -3.20 -20.64 4.48
C THR A 88 -2.18 -21.31 3.56
N THR A 89 -1.09 -20.63 3.23
CA THR A 89 -0.05 -21.11 2.31
C THR A 89 1.20 -21.60 3.05
N ALA A 90 1.36 -21.27 4.35
CA ALA A 90 2.39 -21.81 5.24
C ALA A 90 2.04 -23.20 5.79
#